data_AF-A0A959T976-F1
#
_entry.id   AF-A0A959T976-F1
#
_cell.length_a   1.000
_cell.length_b   1.000
_cell.length_c   1.000
_cell.angle_alpha   90.00
_cell.angle_beta   90.00
_cell.angle_gamma   90.00
#
_symmetry.space_group_name_H-M   'P 1'
#
loop_
_entity.id
_entity.type
_entity.pdbx_description
1 polymer ?
#
loop_
_entity_poly.entity_id
_entity_poly.type
_entity_poly.pdbx_seq_one_letter_code
_entity_poly.pdbx_strand_id
1 'polypeptide(L)'
;MSDRPRSKALPGILLSLSALIVGFLLGMWLGSFNVSKADGLAGGAIVLAWGLLGALVLLGGAIALWAAAARRTLWRVLIVLGPLALIVAGLLIAGFLRQQEEGRRQMEEEMRRLKRPTAPAAPLEFLPVSGRAATEGAVVMGLGMARPDLTAPVLHFLNGPDATEASDSLVLEQVAHGSSIAQAPPWFVPAHLKLDYDILLLRVLAVSRSAVEVEVNGPQRMSRWVPRDQVQLLLWPEFLLGVYALEPLDPAGDPLRNKPLDHAAPITLPAEALLHPTVVRGQWMRVTTEGPEGGQVVEGWLRWTDGERLLVRYDLLS
;
A
#
# COMPACT_ATOMS: atom_id res chain seq x y z
N MET A 1 5.74 54.22 -54.03
CA MET A 1 5.78 52.94 -53.26
C MET A 1 5.06 53.16 -51.95
N SER A 2 3.88 52.57 -51.78
CA SER A 2 3.07 52.68 -50.56
C SER A 2 3.70 51.83 -49.46
N ASP A 3 4.24 52.50 -48.44
CA ASP A 3 4.84 51.87 -47.28
C ASP A 3 3.70 51.38 -46.37
N ARG A 4 3.20 50.16 -46.62
CA ARG A 4 2.15 49.57 -45.78
C ARG A 4 2.67 49.47 -44.35
N PRO A 5 1.93 49.97 -43.34
CA PRO A 5 2.35 49.87 -41.95
C PRO A 5 2.50 48.40 -41.57
N ARG A 6 3.74 47.93 -41.44
CA ARG A 6 4.05 46.55 -41.06
C ARG A 6 3.47 46.30 -39.67
N SER A 7 2.56 45.32 -39.57
CA SER A 7 1.78 45.06 -38.35
C SER A 7 2.68 44.76 -37.15
N LYS A 8 2.28 45.28 -35.97
CA LYS A 8 2.92 45.00 -34.68
C LYS A 8 2.45 43.67 -34.05
N ALA A 9 1.48 43.01 -34.66
CA ALA A 9 0.80 41.84 -34.09
C ALA A 9 1.75 40.65 -33.89
N LEU A 10 2.49 40.26 -34.93
CA LEU A 10 3.35 39.08 -34.88
C LEU A 10 4.45 39.13 -33.78
N PRO A 11 5.27 40.21 -33.66
CA PRO A 11 6.25 40.26 -32.57
C PRO A 11 5.61 40.38 -31.19
N GLY A 12 4.40 40.98 -31.07
CA GLY A 12 3.67 41.04 -29.80
C GLY A 12 3.17 39.67 -29.35
N ILE A 13 2.62 38.88 -30.27
CA ILE A 13 2.16 37.50 -30.00
C ILE A 13 3.34 36.62 -29.59
N LEU A 14 4.44 36.66 -30.35
CA LEU A 14 5.65 35.89 -30.03
C LEU A 14 6.23 36.27 -28.67
N LEU A 15 6.31 37.57 -28.37
CA LEU A 15 6.78 38.05 -27.06
C LEU A 15 5.88 37.54 -25.92
N SER A 16 4.57 37.58 -26.10
CA SER A 16 3.61 37.13 -25.08
C SER A 16 3.72 35.63 -24.82
N LEU A 17 3.86 34.83 -25.89
CA LEU A 17 4.04 33.38 -25.77
C LEU A 17 5.38 33.03 -25.10
N SER A 18 6.48 33.69 -25.49
CA SER A 18 7.77 33.51 -24.85
C SER A 18 7.76 33.92 -23.37
N ALA A 19 7.11 35.03 -23.03
CA ALA A 19 6.99 35.49 -21.66
C ALA A 19 6.18 34.53 -20.78
N LEU A 20 5.12 33.92 -21.33
CA LEU A 20 4.32 32.91 -20.64
C LEU A 20 5.17 31.68 -20.29
N ILE A 21 5.93 31.15 -21.26
CA ILE A 21 6.80 29.98 -21.05
C ILE A 21 7.91 30.32 -20.04
N VAL A 22 8.61 31.43 -20.21
CA VAL A 22 9.69 31.85 -19.31
C VAL A 22 9.17 32.09 -17.90
N GLY A 23 8.01 32.75 -17.76
CA GLY A 23 7.41 33.02 -16.46
C GLY A 23 6.94 31.76 -15.76
N PHE A 24 6.42 30.79 -16.51
CA PHE A 24 6.07 29.50 -15.96
C PHE A 24 7.29 28.75 -15.41
N LEU A 25 8.37 28.68 -16.18
CA LEU A 25 9.60 28.00 -15.77
C LEU A 25 10.29 28.70 -14.59
N LEU A 26 10.37 30.04 -14.59
CA LEU A 26 10.91 30.80 -13.46
C LEU A 26 10.06 30.63 -12.21
N GLY A 27 8.72 30.62 -12.36
CA GLY A 27 7.79 30.38 -11.27
C GLY A 27 7.99 28.99 -10.65
N MET A 28 8.08 27.95 -11.48
CA MET A 28 8.38 26.59 -10.99
C MET A 28 9.75 26.52 -10.28
N TRP A 29 10.77 27.17 -10.84
CA TRP A 29 12.10 27.20 -10.22
C TRP A 29 12.11 27.92 -8.88
N LEU A 30 11.34 29.00 -8.71
CA LEU A 30 11.15 29.65 -7.41
C LEU A 30 10.34 28.79 -6.44
N GLY A 31 9.29 28.13 -6.93
CA GLY A 31 8.43 27.26 -6.14
C GLY A 31 9.18 26.07 -5.55
N SER A 32 10.19 25.53 -6.25
CA SER A 32 10.95 24.37 -5.78
C SER A 32 11.77 24.63 -4.52
N PHE A 33 12.17 25.89 -4.24
CA PHE A 33 12.87 26.24 -3.00
C PHE A 33 11.95 26.25 -1.76
N ASN A 34 10.64 26.39 -1.96
CA ASN A 34 9.67 26.48 -0.88
C ASN A 34 9.01 25.13 -0.54
N VAL A 35 9.30 24.07 -1.29
CA VAL A 35 8.71 22.74 -1.06
C VAL A 35 9.63 21.90 -0.20
N SER A 36 9.11 21.41 0.92
CA SER A 36 9.81 20.46 1.77
C SER A 36 9.70 19.04 1.20
N LYS A 37 10.72 18.20 1.44
CA LYS A 37 10.65 16.77 1.10
C LYS A 37 9.49 16.04 1.81
N ALA A 38 8.97 16.61 2.89
CA ALA A 38 7.83 16.07 3.64
C ALA A 38 6.47 16.29 2.96
N ASP A 39 6.36 17.21 2.01
CA ASP A 39 5.06 17.62 1.44
C ASP A 39 4.49 16.61 0.42
N GLY A 40 5.25 15.57 0.08
CA GLY A 40 4.82 14.48 -0.80
C GLY A 40 4.17 14.98 -2.09
N LEU A 41 2.94 14.52 -2.35
CA LEU A 41 2.16 14.89 -3.54
C LEU A 41 1.73 16.38 -3.55
N ALA A 42 1.56 17.01 -2.39
CA ALA A 42 1.17 18.41 -2.30
C ALA A 42 2.29 19.35 -2.76
N GLY A 43 3.55 18.93 -2.61
CA GLY A 43 4.71 19.66 -3.11
C GLY A 43 4.63 19.94 -4.62
N GLY A 44 4.19 18.96 -5.41
CA GLY A 44 4.02 19.14 -6.86
C GLY A 44 2.97 20.20 -7.22
N ALA A 45 1.84 20.23 -6.51
CA ALA A 45 0.79 21.22 -6.71
C ALA A 45 1.26 22.64 -6.36
N ILE A 46 2.06 22.79 -5.30
CA ILE A 46 2.64 24.08 -4.89
C ILE A 46 3.57 24.61 -5.99
N VAL A 47 4.47 23.79 -6.53
CA VAL A 47 5.37 24.20 -7.63
C VAL A 47 4.59 24.63 -8.87
N LEU A 48 3.52 23.91 -9.22
CA LEU A 48 2.65 24.26 -10.34
C LEU A 48 1.92 25.59 -10.12
N ALA A 49 1.44 25.85 -8.90
CA ALA A 49 0.79 27.11 -8.55
C ALA A 49 1.75 28.31 -8.72
N TRP A 50 3.00 28.16 -8.28
CA TRP A 50 4.05 29.17 -8.50
C TRP A 50 4.38 29.36 -9.99
N GLY A 51 4.40 28.26 -10.77
CA GLY A 51 4.54 28.32 -12.22
C GLY A 51 3.43 29.17 -12.86
N LEU A 52 2.17 28.89 -12.54
CA LEU A 52 1.02 29.66 -13.06
C LEU A 52 1.08 31.14 -12.66
N LEU A 53 1.44 31.44 -11.41
CA LEU A 53 1.58 32.81 -10.93
C LEU A 53 2.68 33.56 -11.70
N GLY A 54 3.84 32.93 -11.89
CA GLY A 54 4.95 33.50 -12.66
C GLY A 54 4.57 33.77 -14.12
N ALA A 55 3.83 32.85 -14.75
CA ALA A 55 3.33 33.00 -16.11
C ALA A 55 2.38 34.20 -16.25
N LEU A 56 1.45 34.39 -15.30
CA LEU A 56 0.51 35.51 -15.31
C LEU A 56 1.21 36.86 -15.14
N VAL A 57 2.17 36.96 -14.22
CA VAL A 57 2.93 38.19 -13.97
C VAL A 57 3.73 38.61 -15.22
N LEU A 58 4.46 37.68 -15.83
CA LEU A 58 5.26 37.98 -17.02
C LEU A 58 4.42 38.21 -18.27
N LEU A 59 3.28 37.55 -18.42
CA LEU A 59 2.32 37.83 -19.49
C LEU A 59 1.75 39.25 -19.37
N GLY A 60 1.35 39.67 -18.17
CA GLY A 60 0.89 41.04 -17.90
C GLY A 60 1.95 42.08 -18.27
N GLY A 61 3.20 41.83 -17.89
CA GLY A 61 4.35 42.67 -18.28
C GLY A 61 4.57 42.72 -19.79
N ALA A 62 4.43 41.58 -20.49
CA ALA A 62 4.59 41.52 -21.94
C ALA A 62 3.49 42.29 -22.70
N ILE A 63 2.23 42.21 -22.23
CA ILE A 63 1.11 42.96 -22.82
C ILE A 63 1.31 44.46 -22.61
N ALA A 64 1.70 44.89 -21.41
CA ALA A 64 2.00 46.29 -21.13
C ALA A 64 3.15 46.81 -22.01
N LEU A 65 4.23 46.02 -22.16
CA LEU A 65 5.35 46.36 -23.04
C LEU A 65 4.94 46.42 -24.51
N TRP A 66 4.06 45.54 -24.96
CA TRP A 66 3.53 45.55 -26.33
C TRP A 66 2.71 46.82 -26.62
N ALA A 67 1.91 47.29 -25.65
CA ALA A 67 1.14 48.52 -25.76
C ALA A 67 2.05 49.77 -25.78
N ALA A 68 3.09 49.79 -24.95
CA ALA A 68 3.94 50.97 -24.76
C ALA A 68 5.13 51.08 -25.74
N ALA A 69 5.68 49.97 -26.23
CA ALA A 69 6.96 49.98 -26.93
C ALA A 69 6.86 50.09 -28.47
N ALA A 70 7.90 50.67 -29.06
CA ALA A 70 8.09 50.65 -30.51
C ALA A 70 8.48 49.25 -31.00
N ARG A 71 8.09 48.91 -32.24
CA ARG A 71 8.35 47.59 -32.86
C ARG A 71 9.83 47.19 -32.83
N ARG A 72 10.74 48.16 -32.99
CA ARG A 72 12.19 47.92 -32.98
C ARG A 72 12.68 47.46 -31.60
N THR A 73 12.09 48.01 -30.53
CA THR A 73 12.39 47.60 -29.16
C THR A 73 11.88 46.20 -28.88
N LEU A 74 10.65 45.88 -29.31
CA LEU A 74 10.07 44.53 -29.14
C LEU A 74 10.95 43.44 -29.75
N TRP A 75 11.50 43.67 -30.95
CA TRP A 75 12.41 42.73 -31.59
C TRP A 75 13.74 42.56 -30.85
N ARG A 76 14.31 43.64 -30.31
CA ARG A 76 15.54 43.56 -29.51
C ARG A 76 15.32 42.76 -28.24
N VAL A 77 14.19 43.00 -27.55
CA VAL A 77 13.81 42.24 -26.36
C VAL A 77 13.63 40.77 -26.70
N LEU A 78 12.91 40.45 -27.78
CA LEU A 78 12.68 39.06 -28.20
C LEU A 78 14.00 38.32 -28.52
N ILE A 79 14.95 38.98 -29.20
CA ILE A 79 16.27 38.40 -29.53
C ILE A 79 17.08 38.08 -28.27
N VAL A 80 16.90 38.83 -27.18
CA VAL A 80 17.59 38.57 -25.91
C VAL A 80 16.82 37.54 -25.06
N LEU A 81 15.51 37.67 -24.97
CA LEU A 81 14.66 36.83 -24.12
C LEU A 81 14.54 35.40 -24.65
N GLY A 82 14.52 35.21 -25.98
CA GLY A 82 14.39 33.90 -26.62
C GLY A 82 15.53 32.93 -26.29
N PRO A 83 16.81 33.28 -26.52
CA PRO A 83 17.94 32.46 -26.14
C PRO A 83 18.01 32.22 -24.62
N LEU A 84 17.69 33.23 -23.81
CA LEU A 84 17.64 33.07 -22.36
C LEU A 84 16.60 32.02 -21.93
N ALA A 85 15.41 32.05 -22.55
CA ALA A 85 14.37 31.04 -22.32
C ALA A 85 14.86 29.63 -22.66
N LEU A 86 15.54 29.48 -23.80
CA LEU A 86 16.09 28.19 -24.24
C LEU A 86 17.18 27.68 -23.29
N ILE A 87 18.05 28.57 -22.79
CA ILE A 87 19.09 28.20 -21.82
C ILE A 87 18.46 27.71 -20.51
N VAL A 88 17.48 28.45 -19.98
CA VAL A 88 16.78 28.08 -18.73
C VAL A 88 16.04 26.75 -18.91
N ALA A 89 15.32 26.58 -20.02
CA ALA A 89 14.64 25.32 -20.32
C ALA A 89 15.64 24.15 -20.44
N GLY A 90 16.78 24.37 -21.10
CA GLY A 90 17.84 23.37 -21.22
C GLY A 90 18.42 22.95 -19.87
N LEU A 91 18.67 23.91 -18.97
CA LEU A 91 19.16 23.63 -17.62
C LEU A 91 18.15 22.83 -16.78
N LEU A 92 16.85 23.16 -16.89
CA LEU A 92 15.79 22.44 -16.18
C LEU A 92 15.64 21.00 -16.69
N ILE A 93 15.65 20.80 -18.01
CA ILE A 93 15.58 19.46 -18.63
C ILE A 93 16.81 18.63 -18.22
N ALA A 94 18.01 19.22 -18.28
CA ALA A 94 19.23 18.53 -17.87
C ALA A 94 19.23 18.16 -16.38
N GLY A 95 18.73 19.06 -15.52
CA GLY A 95 18.56 18.78 -14.09
C GLY A 95 17.58 17.64 -13.83
N PHE A 96 16.44 17.64 -14.53
CA PHE A 96 15.44 16.58 -14.42
C PHE A 96 15.99 15.21 -14.87
N LEU A 97 16.74 15.17 -15.98
CA LEU A 97 17.38 13.93 -16.46
C LEU A 97 18.40 13.39 -15.45
N ARG A 98 19.23 14.25 -14.86
CA ARG A 98 20.19 13.85 -13.81
C ARG A 98 19.47 13.28 -12.59
N GLN A 99 18.38 13.91 -12.15
CA GLN A 99 17.61 13.45 -11.01
C GLN A 99 16.97 12.07 -11.27
N GLN A 100 16.48 11.82 -12.50
CA GLN A 100 16.00 10.49 -12.90
C GLN A 100 17.11 9.44 -12.89
N GLU A 101 18.30 9.78 -13.36
CA GLU A 101 19.45 8.86 -13.34
C GLU A 101 19.87 8.51 -11.91
N GLU A 102 19.94 9.48 -11.00
CA GLU A 102 20.26 9.26 -9.59
C GLU A 102 19.20 8.38 -8.91
N GLY A 103 17.91 8.65 -9.13
CA GLY A 103 16.83 7.82 -8.60
C GLY A 103 16.88 6.37 -9.12
N ARG A 104 17.17 6.18 -10.42
CA ARG A 104 17.38 4.85 -11.00
C ARG A 104 18.57 4.12 -10.38
N ARG A 105 19.69 4.81 -10.15
CA ARG A 105 20.88 4.23 -9.50
C ARG A 105 20.58 3.80 -8.07
N GLN A 106 19.88 4.63 -7.30
CA GLN A 106 19.46 4.28 -5.94
C GLN A 106 18.56 3.04 -5.92
N MET A 107 17.57 2.99 -6.82
CA MET A 107 16.67 1.84 -6.94
C MET A 107 17.44 0.56 -7.37
N GLU A 108 18.44 0.69 -8.24
CA GLU A 108 19.29 -0.43 -8.64
C GLU A 108 20.21 -0.89 -7.49
N GLU A 109 20.78 0.02 -6.72
CA GLU A 109 21.57 -0.29 -5.53
C GLU A 109 20.73 -0.97 -4.45
N GLU A 110 19.49 -0.53 -4.24
CA GLU A 110 18.55 -1.13 -3.30
C GLU A 110 18.15 -2.54 -3.74
N MET A 111 17.84 -2.75 -5.03
CA MET A 111 17.65 -4.08 -5.61
C MET A 111 18.88 -4.97 -5.46
N ARG A 112 20.09 -4.43 -5.60
CA ARG A 112 21.34 -5.19 -5.39
C ARG A 112 21.57 -5.54 -3.93
N ARG A 113 21.15 -4.70 -2.98
CA ARG A 113 21.18 -5.02 -1.54
C ARG A 113 20.21 -6.14 -1.21
N LEU A 114 18.99 -6.11 -1.76
CA LEU A 114 17.99 -7.17 -1.58
C LEU A 114 18.41 -8.51 -2.22
N LYS A 115 19.21 -8.48 -3.29
CA LYS A 115 19.73 -9.68 -3.97
C LYS A 115 21.01 -10.26 -3.36
N ARG A 116 21.59 -9.68 -2.31
CA ARG A 116 22.72 -10.34 -1.64
C ARG A 116 22.20 -11.62 -0.97
N PRO A 117 22.74 -12.80 -1.32
CA PRO A 117 22.35 -14.03 -0.66
C PRO A 117 22.69 -13.88 0.82
N THR A 118 21.66 -13.93 1.66
CA THR A 118 21.81 -14.00 3.11
C THR A 118 22.73 -15.17 3.43
N ALA A 119 23.74 -14.95 4.28
CA ALA A 119 24.63 -16.01 4.71
C ALA A 119 23.78 -17.22 5.16
N PRO A 120 24.16 -18.46 4.78
CA PRO A 120 23.42 -19.64 5.17
C PRO A 120 23.24 -19.60 6.68
N ALA A 121 21.99 -19.62 7.12
CA ALA A 121 21.65 -19.61 8.54
C ALA A 121 22.42 -20.75 9.21
N ALA A 122 23.15 -20.42 10.28
CA ALA A 122 23.83 -21.42 11.08
C ALA A 122 22.82 -22.53 11.45
N PRO A 123 23.21 -23.81 11.38
CA PRO A 123 22.32 -24.90 11.76
C PRO A 123 21.80 -24.64 13.17
N LEU A 124 20.51 -24.36 13.28
CA LEU A 124 19.82 -24.29 14.56
C LEU A 124 19.89 -25.69 15.16
N GLU A 125 20.72 -25.86 16.20
CA GLU A 125 20.60 -26.98 17.11
C GLU A 125 19.21 -26.90 17.74
N PHE A 126 18.30 -27.72 17.21
CA PHE A 126 16.97 -27.89 17.77
C PHE A 126 17.12 -28.47 19.17
N LEU A 127 16.99 -27.60 20.18
CA LEU A 127 16.73 -28.05 21.54
C LEU A 127 15.36 -28.75 21.53
N PRO A 128 15.27 -30.03 21.93
CA PRO A 128 13.99 -30.70 22.04
C PRO A 128 13.18 -30.00 23.13
N VAL A 129 12.11 -29.31 22.72
CA VAL A 129 11.06 -28.81 23.60
C VAL A 129 10.39 -30.04 24.22
N SER A 130 10.94 -30.46 25.34
CA SER A 130 10.42 -31.53 26.18
C SER A 130 9.16 -30.99 26.86
N GLY A 131 7.99 -31.55 26.57
CA GLY A 131 6.82 -31.34 27.43
C GLY A 131 5.52 -30.89 26.77
N ARG A 132 5.17 -31.35 25.57
CA ARG A 132 3.76 -31.59 25.23
C ARG A 132 3.71 -32.63 24.12
N ALA A 133 3.24 -33.83 24.47
CA ALA A 133 2.94 -34.89 23.51
C ALA A 133 1.85 -34.38 22.55
N ALA A 134 2.28 -33.81 21.43
CA ALA A 134 1.44 -33.49 20.31
C ALA A 134 1.21 -34.78 19.53
N THR A 135 0.02 -35.34 19.64
CA THR A 135 -0.53 -36.26 18.66
C THR A 135 -0.36 -35.63 17.28
N GLU A 136 0.34 -36.34 16.38
CA GLU A 136 0.52 -35.96 14.99
C GLU A 136 -0.85 -35.73 14.32
N GLY A 137 -1.00 -34.61 13.61
CA GLY A 137 -1.98 -34.48 12.53
C GLY A 137 -3.01 -33.35 12.65
N ALA A 138 -3.42 -32.93 13.84
CA ALA A 138 -4.43 -31.87 13.96
C ALA A 138 -3.75 -30.49 14.05
N VAL A 139 -3.75 -29.75 12.94
CA VAL A 139 -3.45 -28.31 12.97
C VAL A 139 -4.55 -27.66 13.78
N VAL A 140 -4.24 -27.25 15.01
CA VAL A 140 -5.19 -26.54 15.88
C VAL A 140 -5.62 -25.27 15.15
N MET A 141 -6.91 -25.21 14.83
CA MET A 141 -7.52 -24.09 14.11
C MET A 141 -7.26 -22.75 14.80
N GLY A 142 -7.18 -22.73 16.14
CA GLY A 142 -7.13 -21.52 16.93
C GLY A 142 -8.51 -20.86 17.02
N LEU A 143 -8.59 -19.74 17.74
CA LEU A 143 -9.84 -19.02 17.98
C LEU A 143 -10.15 -17.98 16.89
N GLY A 144 -9.14 -17.60 16.11
CA GLY A 144 -9.24 -16.59 15.06
C GLY A 144 -7.88 -15.95 14.78
N MET A 145 -7.89 -14.66 14.47
CA MET A 145 -6.73 -13.84 14.19
C MET A 145 -6.62 -12.65 15.16
N ALA A 146 -5.39 -12.25 15.45
CA ALA A 146 -5.07 -10.99 16.11
C ALA A 146 -4.36 -10.10 15.09
N ARG A 147 -4.88 -8.89 14.92
CA ARG A 147 -4.29 -7.86 14.06
C ARG A 147 -3.64 -6.79 14.94
N PRO A 148 -2.31 -6.68 14.97
CA PRO A 148 -1.64 -5.60 15.67
C PRO A 148 -2.04 -4.23 15.12
N ASP A 149 -2.06 -3.22 15.98
CA ASP A 149 -2.13 -1.83 15.55
C ASP A 149 -0.80 -1.44 14.89
N LEU A 150 -0.79 -1.31 13.56
CA LEU A 150 0.42 -0.96 12.81
C LEU A 150 0.83 0.50 13.01
N THR A 151 -0.07 1.36 13.51
CA THR A 151 0.26 2.75 13.85
C THR A 151 1.04 2.85 15.15
N ALA A 152 0.93 1.83 16.02
CA ALA A 152 1.75 1.73 17.21
C ALA A 152 3.19 1.34 16.84
N PRO A 153 4.20 2.03 17.38
CA PRO A 153 5.59 1.79 16.98
C PRO A 153 6.15 0.46 17.49
N VAL A 154 5.55 -0.14 18.52
CA VAL A 154 6.06 -1.35 19.16
C VAL A 154 4.92 -2.29 19.54
N LEU A 155 5.06 -3.56 19.15
CA LEU A 155 4.25 -4.67 19.61
C LEU A 155 5.06 -5.52 20.60
N HIS A 156 4.58 -5.64 21.82
CA HIS A 156 5.28 -6.36 22.89
C HIS A 156 4.87 -7.83 22.95
N PHE A 157 5.86 -8.71 23.13
CA PHE A 157 5.65 -10.13 23.39
C PHE A 157 5.97 -10.46 24.85
N LEU A 158 5.05 -11.14 25.52
CA LEU A 158 5.12 -11.51 26.93
C LEU A 158 5.28 -13.03 27.08
N ASN A 159 5.88 -13.45 28.20
CA ASN A 159 6.05 -14.86 28.56
C ASN A 159 4.78 -15.48 29.20
N GLY A 160 3.78 -14.68 29.55
CA GLY A 160 2.57 -15.15 30.22
C GLY A 160 1.42 -14.14 30.16
N PRO A 161 0.18 -14.56 30.50
CA PRO A 161 -1.02 -13.72 30.40
C PRO A 161 -1.04 -12.54 31.38
N ASP A 162 -0.41 -12.71 32.54
CA ASP A 162 -0.33 -11.71 33.61
C ASP A 162 1.06 -11.06 33.69
N ALA A 163 1.96 -11.36 32.74
CA ALA A 163 3.30 -10.78 32.72
C ALA A 163 3.23 -9.29 32.35
N THR A 164 3.90 -8.45 33.14
CA THR A 164 3.96 -7.00 32.91
C THR A 164 5.19 -6.58 32.11
N GLU A 165 6.22 -7.42 32.07
CA GLU A 165 7.47 -7.16 31.37
C GLU A 165 7.48 -7.85 30.01
N ALA A 166 7.88 -7.10 28.98
CA ALA A 166 8.06 -7.64 27.65
C ALA A 166 9.32 -8.52 27.59
N SER A 167 9.16 -9.74 27.11
CA SER A 167 10.27 -10.65 26.82
C SER A 167 11.00 -10.28 25.53
N ASP A 168 10.28 -9.72 24.57
CA ASP A 168 10.77 -9.32 23.26
C ASP A 168 9.77 -8.32 22.62
N SER A 169 10.11 -7.78 21.46
CA SER A 169 9.23 -6.83 20.77
C SER A 169 9.44 -6.81 19.26
N LEU A 170 8.38 -6.51 18.54
CA LEU A 170 8.40 -6.12 17.13
C LEU A 170 8.31 -4.60 17.04
N VAL A 171 9.30 -3.95 16.43
CA VAL A 171 9.33 -2.50 16.21
C VAL A 171 8.94 -2.21 14.77
N LEU A 172 7.92 -1.38 14.61
CA LEU A 172 7.38 -0.94 13.34
C LEU A 172 7.79 0.51 13.08
N GLU A 173 8.10 0.82 11.82
CA GLU A 173 8.38 2.17 11.35
C GLU A 173 7.37 2.56 10.27
N GLN A 174 6.88 3.79 10.34
CA GLN A 174 5.99 4.35 9.32
C GLN A 174 6.82 4.92 8.18
N VAL A 175 6.59 4.40 6.97
CA VAL A 175 7.23 4.87 5.74
C VAL A 175 6.20 5.56 4.84
N ALA A 176 6.66 6.25 3.79
CA ALA A 176 5.77 7.08 2.95
C ALA A 176 4.57 6.34 2.34
N HIS A 177 4.66 5.01 2.21
CA HIS A 177 3.64 4.17 1.56
C HIS A 177 3.19 2.99 2.43
N GLY A 178 3.24 3.10 3.77
CA GLY A 178 2.73 2.07 4.68
C GLY A 178 3.66 1.83 5.87
N SER A 179 3.65 0.60 6.38
CA SER A 179 4.44 0.21 7.54
C SER A 179 5.64 -0.66 7.13
N SER A 180 6.76 -0.57 7.85
CA SER A 180 7.92 -1.47 7.70
C SER A 180 8.34 -2.03 9.06
N ILE A 181 9.04 -3.16 9.06
CA ILE A 181 9.63 -3.72 10.29
C ILE A 181 11.03 -3.15 10.44
N ALA A 182 11.24 -2.32 11.47
CA ALA A 182 12.55 -1.82 11.84
C ALA A 182 13.35 -2.88 12.63
N GLN A 183 12.68 -3.62 13.50
CA GLN A 183 13.28 -4.69 14.30
C GLN A 183 12.25 -5.79 14.56
N ALA A 184 12.65 -7.04 14.34
CA ALA A 184 11.85 -8.21 14.72
C ALA A 184 12.72 -9.23 15.44
N PRO A 185 12.13 -10.03 16.35
CA PRO A 185 12.79 -11.21 16.88
C PRO A 185 13.16 -12.17 15.73
N PRO A 186 14.33 -12.83 15.76
CA PRO A 186 14.78 -13.72 14.68
C PRO A 186 13.87 -14.94 14.48
N TRP A 187 13.01 -15.22 15.47
CA TRP A 187 12.07 -16.32 15.48
C TRP A 187 10.67 -15.94 14.99
N PHE A 188 10.42 -14.68 14.63
CA PHE A 188 9.10 -14.19 14.26
C PHE A 188 8.72 -14.55 12.82
N VAL A 189 7.77 -15.47 12.67
CA VAL A 189 7.20 -15.95 11.39
C VAL A 189 5.68 -16.04 11.55
N PRO A 190 4.95 -14.92 11.39
CA PRO A 190 3.52 -14.84 11.65
C PRO A 190 2.69 -15.62 10.60
N ALA A 191 1.39 -15.74 10.84
CA ALA A 191 0.49 -16.43 9.91
C ALA A 191 0.37 -15.70 8.57
N HIS A 192 0.29 -14.37 8.60
CA HIS A 192 0.32 -13.51 7.41
C HIS A 192 1.17 -12.28 7.64
N LEU A 193 2.03 -11.95 6.67
CA LEU A 193 2.89 -10.76 6.67
C LEU A 193 2.99 -10.19 5.24
N LYS A 194 2.26 -9.12 4.98
CA LYS A 194 2.30 -8.30 3.76
C LYS A 194 2.10 -6.83 4.15
N LEU A 195 3.19 -6.18 4.57
CA LEU A 195 3.14 -4.82 5.13
C LEU A 195 2.87 -3.74 4.07
N ASP A 196 3.15 -4.04 2.81
CA ASP A 196 2.75 -3.27 1.63
C ASP A 196 1.21 -3.16 1.48
N TYR A 197 0.47 -4.04 2.16
CA TYR A 197 -0.99 -4.02 2.26
C TYR A 197 -1.48 -3.80 3.69
N ASP A 198 -0.61 -3.41 4.63
CA ASP A 198 -0.92 -3.28 6.06
C ASP A 198 -1.53 -4.56 6.67
N ILE A 199 -1.07 -5.72 6.19
CA ILE A 199 -1.45 -7.05 6.69
C ILE A 199 -0.34 -7.62 7.57
N LEU A 200 -0.63 -7.68 8.86
CA LEU A 200 0.08 -8.50 9.84
C LEU A 200 -0.97 -9.23 10.67
N LEU A 201 -1.03 -10.55 10.57
CA LEU A 201 -2.01 -11.37 11.29
C LEU A 201 -1.32 -12.50 12.04
N LEU A 202 -1.71 -12.65 13.31
CA LEU A 202 -1.23 -13.67 14.21
C LEU A 202 -2.38 -14.60 14.56
N ARG A 203 -2.19 -15.92 14.45
CA ARG A 203 -3.25 -16.88 14.81
C ARG A 203 -3.44 -16.90 16.31
N VAL A 204 -4.67 -16.78 16.78
CA VAL A 204 -4.98 -16.76 18.21
C VAL A 204 -5.16 -18.18 18.73
N LEU A 205 -4.43 -18.52 19.80
CA LEU A 205 -4.49 -19.83 20.45
C LEU A 205 -5.34 -19.78 21.73
N ALA A 206 -5.22 -18.71 22.51
CA ALA A 206 -5.96 -18.50 23.74
C ALA A 206 -6.22 -17.01 24.01
N VAL A 207 -7.24 -16.71 24.82
CA VAL A 207 -7.59 -15.34 25.21
C VAL A 207 -7.69 -15.27 26.73
N SER A 208 -7.04 -14.27 27.33
CA SER A 208 -7.17 -13.93 28.74
C SER A 208 -7.84 -12.56 28.91
N ARG A 209 -7.89 -12.06 30.15
CA ARG A 209 -8.44 -10.74 30.44
C ARG A 209 -7.60 -9.62 29.83
N SER A 210 -6.28 -9.69 30.00
CA SER A 210 -5.31 -8.62 29.66
C SER A 210 -4.50 -8.90 28.41
N ALA A 211 -4.39 -10.16 27.98
CA ALA A 211 -3.52 -10.57 26.88
C ALA A 211 -4.14 -11.67 26.01
N VAL A 212 -3.62 -11.82 24.79
CA VAL A 212 -4.00 -12.85 23.84
C VAL A 212 -2.77 -13.70 23.55
N GLU A 213 -2.90 -15.02 23.65
CA GLU A 213 -1.84 -15.94 23.23
C GLU A 213 -1.96 -16.13 21.71
N VAL A 214 -0.86 -15.86 21.02
CA VAL A 214 -0.80 -15.90 19.56
C VAL A 214 0.35 -16.78 19.09
N GLU A 215 0.14 -17.46 17.97
CA GLU A 215 1.19 -18.16 17.24
C GLU A 215 2.06 -17.14 16.52
N VAL A 216 3.34 -17.12 16.90
CA VAL A 216 4.35 -16.20 16.36
C VAL A 216 5.35 -16.88 15.44
N ASN A 217 5.35 -18.22 15.40
CA ASN A 217 6.12 -19.02 14.44
C ASN A 217 5.35 -20.31 14.13
N GLY A 218 4.63 -20.34 13.00
CA GLY A 218 3.85 -21.51 12.57
C GLY A 218 4.69 -22.78 12.41
N PRO A 219 5.80 -22.76 11.66
CA PRO A 219 6.67 -23.94 11.48
C PRO A 219 7.17 -24.55 12.79
N GLN A 220 7.49 -23.73 13.79
CA GLN A 220 7.98 -24.19 15.09
C GLN A 220 6.89 -24.32 16.16
N ARG A 221 5.62 -24.04 15.80
CA ARG A 221 4.47 -23.98 16.73
C ARG A 221 4.75 -23.13 17.98
N MET A 222 5.50 -22.04 17.82
CA MET A 222 5.85 -21.18 18.94
C MET A 222 4.76 -20.14 19.18
N SER A 223 4.40 -19.94 20.43
CA SER A 223 3.44 -18.93 20.88
C SER A 223 4.06 -17.90 21.81
N ARG A 224 3.45 -16.71 21.85
CA ARG A 224 3.71 -15.66 22.84
C ARG A 224 2.40 -14.99 23.23
N TRP A 225 2.40 -14.37 24.40
CA TRP A 225 1.30 -13.53 24.82
C TRP A 225 1.51 -12.11 24.31
N VAL A 226 0.45 -11.44 23.88
CA VAL A 226 0.48 -10.06 23.42
C VAL A 226 -0.57 -9.27 24.20
N PRO A 227 -0.26 -8.05 24.70
CA PRO A 227 -1.24 -7.20 25.37
C PRO A 227 -2.47 -6.98 24.50
N ARG A 228 -3.66 -7.13 25.09
CA ARG A 228 -4.93 -7.08 24.36
C ARG A 228 -5.24 -5.69 23.80
N ASP A 229 -4.70 -4.64 24.40
CA ASP A 229 -4.80 -3.26 23.94
C ASP A 229 -3.91 -2.95 22.72
N GLN A 230 -2.96 -3.82 22.36
CA GLN A 230 -2.09 -3.67 21.20
C GLN A 230 -2.58 -4.42 19.95
N VAL A 231 -3.65 -5.21 20.08
CA VAL A 231 -4.19 -6.03 18.99
C VAL A 231 -5.70 -5.94 18.91
N GLN A 232 -6.22 -5.88 17.69
CA GLN A 232 -7.61 -6.18 17.41
C GLN A 232 -7.80 -7.70 17.34
N LEU A 233 -8.59 -8.25 18.26
CA LEU A 233 -9.01 -9.65 18.24
C LEU A 233 -10.16 -9.84 17.24
N LEU A 234 -9.96 -10.71 16.26
CA LEU A 234 -10.95 -11.11 15.25
C LEU A 234 -11.18 -12.61 15.39
N LEU A 235 -12.32 -13.06 15.96
CA LEU A 235 -12.61 -14.50 15.96
C LEU A 235 -12.91 -14.96 14.54
N TRP A 236 -12.91 -16.27 14.29
CA TRP A 236 -13.08 -16.79 12.94
C TRP A 236 -14.32 -16.26 12.20
N PRO A 237 -15.52 -16.16 12.80
CA PRO A 237 -16.67 -15.57 12.12
C PRO A 237 -16.42 -14.15 11.61
N GLU A 238 -15.88 -13.28 12.46
CA GLU A 238 -15.59 -11.89 12.13
C GLU A 238 -14.44 -11.77 11.13
N PHE A 239 -13.40 -12.57 11.30
CA PHE A 239 -12.25 -12.60 10.39
C PHE A 239 -12.67 -13.06 9.00
N LEU A 240 -13.39 -14.18 8.89
CA LEU A 240 -13.81 -14.74 7.60
C LEU A 240 -14.78 -13.81 6.87
N LEU A 241 -15.63 -13.07 7.58
CA LEU A 241 -16.47 -12.03 6.94
C LEU A 241 -15.66 -10.87 6.34
N GLY A 242 -14.40 -10.70 6.74
CA GLY A 242 -13.50 -9.66 6.22
C GLY A 242 -12.54 -10.14 5.12
N VAL A 243 -12.57 -11.42 4.75
CA VAL A 243 -11.71 -11.95 3.68
C VAL A 243 -12.30 -11.65 2.30
N TYR A 244 -11.45 -11.62 1.27
CA TYR A 244 -11.89 -11.34 -0.09
C TYR A 244 -12.74 -12.49 -0.65
N ALA A 245 -12.20 -13.72 -0.59
CA ALA A 245 -12.85 -14.90 -1.14
C ALA A 245 -12.59 -16.14 -0.27
N LEU A 246 -13.49 -17.11 -0.40
CA LEU A 246 -13.41 -18.42 0.22
C LEU A 246 -13.41 -19.54 -0.82
N GLU A 247 -12.68 -20.60 -0.53
CA GLU A 247 -12.66 -21.83 -1.33
C GLU A 247 -12.92 -23.04 -0.42
N PRO A 248 -13.89 -23.91 -0.73
CA PRO A 248 -14.05 -25.17 -0.02
C PRO A 248 -12.81 -26.04 -0.20
N LEU A 249 -12.31 -26.64 0.89
CA LEU A 249 -11.19 -27.58 0.83
C LEU A 249 -11.55 -28.89 0.12
N ASP A 250 -12.80 -29.33 0.27
CA ASP A 250 -13.35 -30.52 -0.38
C ASP A 250 -14.75 -30.19 -0.95
N PRO A 251 -14.83 -29.60 -2.16
CA PRO A 251 -16.11 -29.21 -2.76
C PRO A 251 -17.05 -30.38 -3.03
N ALA A 252 -16.52 -31.62 -3.12
CA ALA A 252 -17.32 -32.82 -3.36
C ALA A 252 -17.93 -33.36 -2.06
N GLY A 253 -17.16 -33.34 -0.96
CA GLY A 253 -17.62 -33.77 0.37
C GLY A 253 -18.43 -32.71 1.12
N ASP A 254 -18.13 -31.43 0.90
CA ASP A 254 -18.79 -30.28 1.53
C ASP A 254 -19.26 -29.26 0.49
N PRO A 255 -20.28 -29.62 -0.32
CA PRO A 255 -20.78 -28.76 -1.36
C PRO A 255 -21.53 -27.55 -0.77
N LEU A 256 -21.61 -26.48 -1.54
CA LEU A 256 -22.49 -25.35 -1.24
C LEU A 256 -23.95 -25.83 -1.20
N ARG A 257 -24.74 -25.39 -0.22
CA ARG A 257 -26.13 -25.84 -0.02
C ARG A 257 -27.14 -24.71 -0.03
N ASN A 258 -28.39 -25.01 -0.33
CA ASN A 258 -29.47 -24.00 -0.29
C ASN A 258 -29.93 -23.64 1.14
N LYS A 259 -29.55 -24.40 2.16
CA LYS A 259 -29.86 -24.16 3.58
C LYS A 259 -28.67 -24.60 4.46
N PRO A 260 -28.51 -24.05 5.68
CA PRO A 260 -27.44 -24.40 6.60
C PRO A 260 -27.73 -25.72 7.34
N LEU A 261 -27.87 -26.81 6.60
CA LEU A 261 -28.20 -28.15 7.10
C LEU A 261 -27.43 -29.21 6.31
N ASP A 262 -26.92 -30.24 6.98
CA ASP A 262 -26.11 -31.30 6.33
C ASP A 262 -26.85 -32.06 5.21
N HIS A 263 -28.18 -32.13 5.29
CA HIS A 263 -29.04 -32.83 4.31
C HIS A 263 -29.69 -31.87 3.28
N ALA A 264 -29.34 -30.59 3.28
CA ALA A 264 -29.87 -29.63 2.33
C ALA A 264 -29.37 -29.91 0.90
N ALA A 265 -30.16 -29.56 -0.10
CA ALA A 265 -29.81 -29.81 -1.49
C ALA A 265 -28.55 -29.01 -1.89
N PRO A 266 -27.58 -29.64 -2.59
CA PRO A 266 -26.41 -28.95 -3.07
C PRO A 266 -26.76 -27.98 -4.20
N ILE A 267 -25.97 -26.92 -4.33
CA ILE A 267 -26.03 -25.93 -5.40
C ILE A 267 -24.82 -26.13 -6.29
N THR A 268 -25.06 -26.24 -7.60
CA THR A 268 -23.98 -26.33 -8.59
C THR A 268 -23.33 -24.96 -8.76
N LEU A 269 -22.03 -24.89 -8.53
CA LEU A 269 -21.22 -23.71 -8.77
C LEU A 269 -20.61 -23.74 -10.18
N PRO A 270 -20.42 -22.57 -10.82
CA PRO A 270 -19.50 -22.42 -11.94
C PRO A 270 -18.08 -22.87 -11.56
N ALA A 271 -17.30 -23.36 -12.52
CA ALA A 271 -15.96 -23.93 -12.29
C ALA A 271 -14.93 -22.97 -11.66
N GLU A 272 -15.23 -21.67 -11.62
CA GLU A 272 -14.32 -20.60 -11.16
C GLU A 272 -15.05 -19.56 -10.30
N ALA A 273 -16.15 -19.96 -9.64
CA ALA A 273 -16.90 -19.04 -8.79
C ALA A 273 -16.12 -18.68 -7.52
N LEU A 274 -15.77 -17.40 -7.38
CA LEU A 274 -15.28 -16.85 -6.12
C LEU A 274 -16.45 -16.72 -5.12
N LEU A 275 -16.24 -17.20 -3.90
CA LEU A 275 -17.28 -17.19 -2.86
C LEU A 275 -17.00 -16.06 -1.87
N HIS A 276 -17.86 -15.05 -1.85
CA HIS A 276 -17.77 -13.93 -0.93
C HIS A 276 -18.64 -14.18 0.31
N PRO A 277 -18.07 -14.12 1.51
CA PRO A 277 -18.82 -14.36 2.74
C PRO A 277 -19.73 -13.18 3.11
N THR A 278 -20.98 -13.48 3.45
CA THR A 278 -21.99 -12.45 3.76
C THR A 278 -22.55 -12.57 5.17
N VAL A 279 -22.71 -13.78 5.71
CA VAL A 279 -23.28 -14.03 7.04
C VAL A 279 -22.69 -15.30 7.64
N VAL A 280 -22.42 -15.31 8.95
CA VAL A 280 -22.04 -16.54 9.68
C VAL A 280 -23.15 -16.93 10.66
N ARG A 281 -23.50 -18.23 10.70
CA ARG A 281 -24.45 -18.83 11.64
C ARG A 281 -23.95 -20.20 12.11
N GLY A 282 -23.34 -20.23 13.29
CA GLY A 282 -22.74 -21.45 13.82
C GLY A 282 -21.66 -21.95 12.87
N GLN A 283 -21.74 -23.21 12.46
CA GLN A 283 -20.79 -23.86 11.56
C GLN A 283 -21.00 -23.52 10.07
N TRP A 284 -22.03 -22.75 9.75
CA TRP A 284 -22.42 -22.41 8.39
C TRP A 284 -22.17 -20.95 8.08
N MET A 285 -21.76 -20.69 6.85
CA MET A 285 -21.51 -19.36 6.32
C MET A 285 -22.29 -19.20 5.03
N ARG A 286 -23.03 -18.11 4.93
CA ARG A 286 -23.70 -17.75 3.69
C ARG A 286 -22.72 -17.04 2.79
N VAL A 287 -22.62 -17.49 1.55
CA VAL A 287 -21.72 -16.94 0.54
C VAL A 287 -22.49 -16.56 -0.72
N THR A 288 -21.96 -15.60 -1.46
CA THR A 288 -22.45 -15.17 -2.77
C THR A 288 -21.34 -15.21 -3.79
N THR A 289 -21.66 -15.53 -5.04
CA THR A 289 -20.69 -15.45 -6.15
C THR A 289 -20.72 -14.07 -6.81
N GLU A 290 -19.56 -13.50 -7.12
CA GLU A 290 -19.49 -12.45 -8.13
C GLU A 290 -19.51 -13.11 -9.51
N GLY A 291 -20.57 -12.86 -10.27
CA GLY A 291 -20.59 -13.24 -11.67
C GLY A 291 -19.72 -12.27 -12.49
N PRO A 292 -19.16 -12.69 -13.64
CA PRO A 292 -18.70 -11.73 -14.66
C PRO A 292 -19.84 -10.76 -15.00
N GLU A 293 -19.59 -9.58 -15.59
CA GLU A 293 -20.68 -8.65 -15.95
C GLU A 293 -21.82 -9.39 -16.70
N GLY A 294 -22.99 -9.52 -16.05
CA GLY A 294 -24.15 -10.26 -16.56
C GLY A 294 -24.26 -11.75 -16.16
N GLY A 295 -23.35 -12.26 -15.33
CA GLY A 295 -23.36 -13.61 -14.77
C GLY A 295 -24.41 -13.80 -13.68
N GLN A 296 -24.87 -15.05 -13.51
CA GLN A 296 -25.86 -15.39 -12.49
C GLN A 296 -25.22 -15.33 -11.11
N VAL A 297 -25.71 -14.43 -10.25
CA VAL A 297 -25.37 -14.42 -8.82
C VAL A 297 -26.02 -15.63 -8.16
N VAL A 298 -25.18 -16.48 -7.57
CA VAL A 298 -25.59 -17.65 -6.81
C VAL A 298 -25.35 -17.37 -5.33
N GLU A 299 -26.36 -17.62 -4.50
CA GLU A 299 -26.28 -17.52 -3.04
C GLU A 299 -26.47 -18.91 -2.42
N GLY A 300 -25.68 -19.25 -1.42
CA GLY A 300 -25.79 -20.52 -0.71
C GLY A 300 -25.10 -20.52 0.64
N TRP A 301 -25.15 -21.66 1.31
CA TRP A 301 -24.57 -21.92 2.62
C TRP A 301 -23.43 -22.93 2.48
N LEU A 302 -22.24 -22.51 2.88
CA LEU A 302 -21.00 -23.29 2.93
C LEU A 302 -20.71 -23.62 4.40
N ARG A 303 -20.33 -24.85 4.70
CA ARG A 303 -19.86 -25.18 6.05
C ARG A 303 -18.40 -24.73 6.15
N TRP A 304 -18.10 -23.86 7.11
CA TRP A 304 -16.75 -23.28 7.23
C TRP A 304 -15.91 -23.97 8.30
N THR A 305 -16.55 -24.73 9.20
CA THR A 305 -15.89 -25.51 10.25
C THR A 305 -16.71 -26.74 10.63
N ASP A 306 -16.04 -27.80 11.07
CA ASP A 306 -16.67 -28.94 11.74
C ASP A 306 -16.66 -28.82 13.29
N GLY A 307 -16.05 -27.74 13.81
CA GLY A 307 -15.84 -27.50 15.25
C GLY A 307 -14.39 -27.72 15.68
N GLU A 308 -13.58 -28.45 14.91
CA GLU A 308 -12.18 -28.71 15.21
C GLU A 308 -11.23 -28.04 14.21
N ARG A 309 -11.63 -27.99 12.94
CA ARG A 309 -10.84 -27.44 11.83
C ARG A 309 -11.66 -26.52 10.93
N LEU A 310 -10.95 -25.70 10.17
CA LEU A 310 -11.52 -24.98 9.03
C LEU A 310 -11.74 -25.95 7.87
N LEU A 311 -12.89 -25.83 7.22
CA LEU A 311 -13.23 -26.57 6.01
C LEU A 311 -13.04 -25.72 4.74
N VAL A 312 -12.55 -24.49 4.92
CA VAL A 312 -12.36 -23.50 3.85
C VAL A 312 -10.93 -22.96 3.85
N ARG A 313 -10.44 -22.66 2.65
CA ARG A 313 -9.33 -21.73 2.44
C ARG A 313 -9.90 -20.33 2.26
N TYR A 314 -9.11 -19.33 2.59
CA TYR A 314 -9.46 -17.94 2.44
C TYR A 314 -8.36 -17.20 1.69
N ASP A 315 -8.76 -16.20 0.92
CA ASP A 315 -7.86 -15.24 0.32
C ASP A 315 -8.09 -13.85 0.91
N LEU A 316 -6.99 -13.17 1.23
CA LEU A 316 -7.01 -11.82 1.81
C LEU A 316 -6.98 -10.73 0.75
N LEU A 317 -6.48 -11.05 -0.44
CA LEU A 317 -6.29 -10.13 -1.54
C LEU A 317 -6.91 -10.72 -2.81
N SER A 318 -7.28 -9.84 -3.75
CA SER A 318 -7.75 -10.23 -5.09
C SER A 318 -6.61 -10.57 -6.04
#